data_AF-A0A259HXM9-F1
#
_entry.id   AF-A0A259HXM9-F1
#
_cell.length_a   1.000
_cell.length_b   1.000
_cell.length_c   1.000
_cell.angle_alpha   90.00
_cell.angle_beta   90.00
_cell.angle_gamma   90.00
#
_symmetry.space_group_name_H-M   'P 1'
#
loop_
_entity.id
_entity.type
_entity.pdbx_description
1 polymer ?
#
loop_
_entity_poly.entity_id
_entity_poly.type
_entity_poly.pdbx_seq_one_letter_code
_entity_poly.pdbx_strand_id
1 'polypeptide(L)'
;MVPAIRKAYNQAFSPAVYQAYIHDLNNLHPGALEFRVAETPVFIDKAFKEKVLDACESIVDVICAPDFMEKSAIAIPANVNVPNETGHSHFIAFDFGICENAAGELEPQLIEMQGFPTLFGYQIFQDQVTRKHFSIPEHYSCYLNGFDAQTYATLLKEIILGHHAAENVVLLEILPHQQKTKIDFYCTSEVTGIPIVCLTELIQEGMDLFYLANGVKTPIHRIYNRIIFDDLQQQSPEIQAKGKLLLDPLNVEWVPHPNWFYRISKHTLPFIHHPYVPSTQFLNEIVALPTDLENYVLKPLFSFAGQGVVIDIQPSDLAAIKDPENWILQRKVKYADVIETPDGGAKAEIRIFYFWKDGEARPIATNNLARLSKGKMIGVRYNKDKEWVGGSLAYFEQ
;
A
#
# COMPACT_ATOMS: atom_id res chain seq x y z
N MET A 1 -8.11 19.20 -4.50
CA MET A 1 -6.90 19.97 -4.85
C MET A 1 -7.15 21.43 -4.54
N VAL A 2 -6.24 22.12 -3.84
CA VAL A 2 -6.42 23.53 -3.49
C VAL A 2 -6.14 24.43 -4.70
N PRO A 3 -7.14 25.19 -5.24
CA PRO A 3 -7.00 25.87 -6.53
C PRO A 3 -5.86 26.89 -6.59
N ALA A 4 -5.69 27.70 -5.54
CA ALA A 4 -4.64 28.71 -5.49
C ALA A 4 -3.23 28.08 -5.54
N ILE A 5 -3.02 27.00 -4.78
CA ILE A 5 -1.75 26.27 -4.75
C ILE A 5 -1.52 25.55 -6.09
N ARG A 6 -2.55 24.91 -6.65
CA ARG A 6 -2.47 24.25 -7.97
C ARG A 6 -2.00 25.22 -9.05
N LYS A 7 -2.63 26.41 -9.10
CA LYS A 7 -2.31 27.45 -10.06
C LYS A 7 -0.89 27.95 -9.89
N ALA A 8 -0.47 28.27 -8.66
CA ALA A 8 0.88 28.72 -8.36
C ALA A 8 1.93 27.67 -8.75
N TYR A 9 1.69 26.39 -8.44
CA TYR A 9 2.59 25.31 -8.85
C TYR A 9 2.70 25.21 -10.38
N ASN A 10 1.57 25.22 -11.10
CA ASN A 10 1.58 25.10 -12.56
C ASN A 10 2.33 26.27 -13.22
N GLN A 11 2.25 27.48 -12.64
CA GLN A 11 3.00 28.65 -13.12
C GLN A 11 4.51 28.55 -12.86
N ALA A 12 4.92 27.90 -11.76
CA ALA A 12 6.32 27.72 -11.39
C ALA A 12 6.97 26.48 -12.04
N PHE A 13 6.16 25.53 -12.52
CA PHE A 13 6.66 24.29 -13.10
C PHE A 13 7.46 24.52 -14.39
N SER A 14 8.55 23.78 -14.55
CA SER A 14 9.24 23.65 -15.83
C SER A 14 9.78 22.22 -16.02
N PRO A 15 9.93 21.75 -17.27
CA PRO A 15 10.57 20.47 -17.54
C PRO A 15 11.98 20.37 -16.94
N ALA A 16 12.73 21.47 -16.89
CA ALA A 16 14.09 21.49 -16.33
C ALA A 16 14.10 21.19 -14.82
N VAL A 17 13.19 21.81 -14.05
CA VAL A 17 13.02 21.52 -12.61
C VAL A 17 12.63 20.05 -12.40
N TYR A 18 11.72 19.54 -13.24
CA TYR A 18 11.32 18.15 -13.16
C TYR A 18 12.47 17.17 -13.45
N GLN A 19 13.29 17.43 -14.47
CA GLN A 19 14.45 16.59 -14.75
C GLN A 19 15.49 16.63 -13.61
N ALA A 20 15.69 17.79 -12.98
CA ALA A 20 16.56 17.90 -11.81
C ALA A 20 16.00 17.11 -10.60
N TYR A 21 14.68 17.14 -10.39
CA TYR A 21 14.00 16.35 -9.37
C TYR A 21 14.19 14.84 -9.59
N ILE A 22 13.97 14.34 -10.81
CA ILE A 22 14.15 12.92 -11.13
C ILE A 22 15.62 12.51 -11.03
N HIS A 23 16.55 13.38 -11.44
CA HIS A 23 17.98 13.14 -11.29
C HIS A 23 18.36 12.92 -9.82
N ASP A 24 17.91 13.80 -8.93
CA ASP A 24 18.19 13.68 -7.50
C ASP A 24 17.53 12.46 -6.84
N LEU A 25 16.29 12.13 -7.24
CA LEU A 25 15.65 10.89 -6.77
C LEU A 25 16.42 9.64 -7.21
N ASN A 26 16.90 9.60 -8.44
CA ASN A 26 17.70 8.48 -8.93
C ASN A 26 19.08 8.43 -8.26
N ASN A 27 19.64 9.57 -7.84
CA ASN A 27 20.92 9.63 -7.14
C ASN A 27 20.88 9.05 -5.72
N LEU A 28 19.70 8.88 -5.11
CA LEU A 28 19.56 8.15 -3.84
C LEU A 28 20.15 6.74 -3.98
N HIS A 29 19.72 6.02 -5.02
CA HIS A 29 20.26 4.71 -5.40
C HIS A 29 20.23 4.56 -6.92
N PRO A 30 21.37 4.84 -7.61
CA PRO A 30 21.43 4.85 -9.07
C PRO A 30 20.89 3.58 -9.72
N GLY A 31 19.91 3.73 -10.61
CA GLY A 31 19.29 2.60 -11.34
C GLY A 31 18.24 1.81 -10.54
N ALA A 32 17.88 2.26 -9.33
CA ALA A 32 16.85 1.63 -8.52
C ALA A 32 15.43 2.17 -8.77
N LEU A 33 15.30 3.38 -9.34
CA LEU A 33 14.02 4.01 -9.64
C LEU A 33 13.42 3.46 -10.94
N GLU A 34 12.61 2.40 -10.83
CA GLU A 34 12.02 1.69 -11.99
C GLU A 34 10.53 1.97 -12.22
N PHE A 35 9.97 2.98 -11.56
CA PHE A 35 8.60 3.42 -11.78
C PHE A 35 8.54 4.92 -12.09
N ARG A 36 7.46 5.31 -12.79
CA ARG A 36 7.18 6.70 -13.12
C ARG A 36 6.88 7.47 -11.83
N VAL A 37 7.61 8.55 -11.59
CA VAL A 37 7.30 9.54 -10.54
C VAL A 37 6.60 10.72 -11.20
N ALA A 38 5.44 11.10 -10.66
CA ALA A 38 4.66 12.19 -11.20
C ALA A 38 5.37 13.54 -11.01
N GLU A 39 5.06 14.46 -11.91
CA GLU A 39 5.60 15.82 -12.03
C GLU A 39 5.08 16.75 -10.93
N THR A 40 4.13 16.28 -10.12
CA THR A 40 3.49 17.09 -9.09
C THR A 40 3.02 16.28 -7.88
N PRO A 41 3.14 16.85 -6.67
CA PRO A 41 2.43 16.34 -5.50
C PRO A 41 0.94 16.70 -5.56
N VAL A 42 0.17 16.04 -4.70
CA VAL A 42 -1.25 16.33 -4.49
C VAL A 42 -1.40 17.25 -3.29
N PHE A 43 -2.18 18.31 -3.37
CA PHE A 43 -2.40 19.23 -2.24
C PHE A 43 -3.83 19.13 -1.75
N ILE A 44 -3.97 18.79 -0.46
CA ILE A 44 -5.23 18.45 0.19
C ILE A 44 -5.51 19.45 1.30
N ASP A 45 -6.68 20.08 1.25
CA ASP A 45 -7.11 20.98 2.32
C ASP A 45 -7.48 20.23 3.60
N LYS A 46 -7.61 20.98 4.69
CA LYS A 46 -7.95 20.41 6.00
C LYS A 46 -9.28 19.66 6.02
N ALA A 47 -10.30 20.16 5.32
CA ALA A 47 -11.61 19.53 5.30
C ALA A 47 -11.59 18.15 4.64
N PHE A 48 -10.89 18.01 3.51
CA PHE A 48 -10.74 16.72 2.83
C PHE A 48 -9.81 15.78 3.61
N LYS A 49 -8.76 16.31 4.26
CA LYS A 49 -7.93 15.54 5.22
C LYS A 49 -8.81 14.88 6.28
N GLU A 50 -9.69 15.65 6.91
CA GLU A 50 -10.59 15.18 7.97
C GLU A 50 -11.53 14.07 7.45
N LYS A 51 -12.10 14.20 6.24
CA LYS A 51 -12.92 13.14 5.63
C LYS A 51 -12.14 11.83 5.42
N VAL A 52 -10.89 11.92 4.97
CA VAL A 52 -10.04 10.73 4.76
C VAL A 52 -9.75 10.06 6.09
N LEU A 53 -9.31 10.83 7.09
CA LEU A 53 -8.96 10.29 8.41
C LEU A 53 -10.17 9.71 9.14
N ASP A 54 -11.34 10.35 9.06
CA ASP A 54 -12.60 9.84 9.61
C ASP A 54 -12.95 8.44 9.04
N ALA A 55 -12.82 8.29 7.72
CA ALA A 55 -12.99 6.98 7.08
C ALA A 55 -11.94 5.96 7.55
N CYS A 56 -10.67 6.36 7.65
CA CYS A 56 -9.61 5.48 8.15
C CYS A 56 -9.89 5.00 9.58
N GLU A 57 -10.30 5.88 10.50
CA GLU A 57 -10.59 5.51 11.88
C GLU A 57 -11.77 4.53 11.98
N SER A 58 -12.80 4.70 11.13
CA SER A 58 -13.90 3.72 11.05
C SER A 58 -13.43 2.32 10.61
N ILE A 59 -12.41 2.25 9.73
CA ILE A 59 -11.82 0.99 9.28
C ILE A 59 -10.93 0.40 10.39
N VAL A 60 -10.17 1.25 11.09
CA VAL A 60 -9.35 0.84 12.25
C VAL A 60 -10.22 0.26 13.35
N ASP A 61 -11.40 0.82 13.62
CA ASP A 61 -12.34 0.27 14.60
C ASP A 61 -12.79 -1.16 14.25
N VAL A 62 -13.00 -1.47 12.97
CA VAL A 62 -13.31 -2.83 12.50
C VAL A 62 -12.11 -3.75 12.68
N ILE A 63 -10.89 -3.29 12.37
CA ILE A 63 -9.66 -4.10 12.48
C ILE A 63 -9.31 -4.38 13.94
N CYS A 64 -9.52 -3.41 14.84
CA CYS A 64 -9.28 -3.55 16.27
C CYS A 64 -10.42 -4.27 17.02
N ALA A 65 -11.51 -4.62 16.34
CA ALA A 65 -12.62 -5.33 16.97
C ALA A 65 -12.17 -6.72 17.50
N PRO A 66 -12.61 -7.14 18.70
CA PRO A 66 -12.19 -8.42 19.27
C PRO A 66 -12.49 -9.65 18.41
N ASP A 67 -13.52 -9.57 17.55
CA ASP A 67 -13.94 -10.64 16.65
C ASP A 67 -13.31 -10.56 15.24
N PHE A 68 -12.44 -9.58 14.98
CA PHE A 68 -11.83 -9.38 13.66
C PHE A 68 -10.99 -10.59 13.23
N MET A 69 -10.20 -11.15 14.15
CA MET A 69 -9.34 -12.30 13.86
C MET A 69 -10.16 -13.55 13.50
N GLU A 70 -11.32 -13.73 14.11
CA GLU A 70 -12.25 -14.81 13.78
C GLU A 70 -12.89 -14.58 12.41
N LYS A 71 -13.47 -13.38 12.19
CA LYS A 71 -14.11 -13.01 10.92
C LYS A 71 -13.16 -13.10 9.73
N SER A 72 -11.91 -12.68 9.90
CA SER A 72 -10.91 -12.65 8.81
C SER A 72 -10.16 -13.98 8.63
N ALA A 73 -10.40 -15.01 9.46
CA ALA A 73 -9.66 -16.27 9.38
C ALA A 73 -9.84 -16.98 8.03
N ILE A 74 -11.04 -16.92 7.47
CA ILE A 74 -11.36 -17.56 6.17
C ILE A 74 -10.68 -16.86 4.98
N ALA A 75 -10.15 -15.66 5.18
CA ALA A 75 -9.47 -14.91 4.12
C ALA A 75 -8.08 -15.49 3.81
N ILE A 76 -7.48 -16.28 4.72
CA ILE A 76 -6.15 -16.86 4.55
C ILE A 76 -6.30 -18.23 3.85
N PRO A 77 -5.78 -18.42 2.63
CA PRO A 77 -5.83 -19.72 1.98
C PRO A 77 -4.99 -20.76 2.75
N ALA A 78 -5.54 -21.97 2.92
CA ALA A 78 -4.92 -23.00 3.76
C ALA A 78 -3.50 -23.40 3.32
N ASN A 79 -3.19 -23.28 2.03
CA ASN A 79 -1.88 -23.62 1.45
C ASN A 79 -0.81 -22.53 1.62
N VAL A 80 -1.15 -21.37 2.21
CA VAL A 80 -0.24 -20.25 2.46
C VAL A 80 -0.36 -19.69 3.88
N ASN A 81 -0.96 -20.46 4.80
CA ASN A 81 -1.14 -20.05 6.18
C ASN A 81 0.16 -20.26 6.98
N VAL A 82 0.86 -19.15 7.27
CA VAL A 82 2.11 -19.16 8.03
C VAL A 82 1.81 -19.33 9.53
N PRO A 83 2.50 -20.23 10.25
CA PRO A 83 2.27 -20.46 11.67
C PRO A 83 2.78 -19.30 12.55
N ASN A 84 2.35 -19.28 13.82
CA ASN A 84 2.78 -18.31 14.84
C ASN A 84 2.44 -16.85 14.50
N GLU A 85 1.21 -16.64 14.01
CA GLU A 85 0.70 -15.31 13.63
C GLU A 85 0.73 -14.28 14.77
N THR A 86 1.06 -13.04 14.43
CA THR A 86 1.07 -11.90 15.35
C THR A 86 -0.35 -11.39 15.65
N GLY A 87 -0.56 -10.82 16.84
CA GLY A 87 -1.87 -10.33 17.27
C GLY A 87 -2.41 -9.13 16.47
N HIS A 88 -1.54 -8.37 15.80
CA HIS A 88 -1.90 -7.30 14.88
C HIS A 88 -0.92 -7.20 13.70
N SER A 89 -1.33 -6.51 12.63
CA SER A 89 -0.37 -6.07 11.61
C SER A 89 0.41 -4.88 12.16
N HIS A 90 1.70 -4.79 11.83
CA HIS A 90 2.55 -3.67 12.19
C HIS A 90 2.39 -2.48 11.22
N PHE A 91 1.91 -2.75 10.02
CA PHE A 91 1.81 -1.77 8.94
C PHE A 91 0.51 -1.95 8.18
N ILE A 92 -0.23 -0.86 7.99
CA ILE A 92 -1.50 -0.85 7.28
C ILE A 92 -1.48 0.30 6.27
N ALA A 93 -2.12 0.09 5.13
CA ALA A 93 -2.35 1.14 4.14
C ALA A 93 -3.80 1.16 3.68
N PHE A 94 -4.35 2.37 3.54
CA PHE A 94 -5.68 2.60 3.00
C PHE A 94 -5.59 3.51 1.78
N ASP A 95 -6.07 3.03 0.63
CA ASP A 95 -6.07 3.75 -0.63
C ASP A 95 -7.43 4.41 -0.86
N PHE A 96 -7.44 5.73 -0.96
CA PHE A 96 -8.62 6.52 -1.25
C PHE A 96 -8.51 7.19 -2.62
N GLY A 97 -9.50 6.97 -3.47
CA GLY A 97 -9.69 7.76 -4.67
C GLY A 97 -10.28 9.12 -4.30
N ILE A 98 -9.84 10.18 -4.98
CA ILE A 98 -10.55 11.46 -4.94
C ILE A 98 -11.71 11.38 -5.94
N CYS A 99 -12.93 11.37 -5.43
CA CYS A 99 -14.15 11.12 -6.18
C CYS A 99 -15.14 12.28 -6.08
N GLU A 100 -16.15 12.26 -6.95
CA GLU A 100 -17.29 13.18 -6.92
C GLU A 100 -18.51 12.45 -6.38
N ASN A 101 -19.22 13.09 -5.45
CA ASN A 101 -20.52 12.63 -5.00
C ASN A 101 -21.63 13.01 -6.00
N ALA A 102 -22.87 12.66 -5.69
CA ALA A 102 -24.02 12.97 -6.55
C ALA A 102 -24.28 14.47 -6.75
N ALA A 103 -23.80 15.33 -5.84
CA ALA A 103 -23.87 16.78 -5.94
C ALA A 103 -22.67 17.40 -6.69
N GLY A 104 -21.70 16.58 -7.12
CA GLY A 104 -20.47 17.04 -7.77
C GLY A 104 -19.40 17.55 -6.80
N GLU A 105 -19.58 17.35 -5.50
CA GLU A 105 -18.60 17.73 -4.48
C GLU A 105 -17.54 16.64 -4.32
N LEU A 106 -16.33 17.05 -3.93
CA LEU A 106 -15.23 16.11 -3.72
C LEU A 106 -15.39 15.34 -2.40
N GLU A 107 -15.22 14.03 -2.48
CA GLU A 107 -15.17 13.11 -1.35
C GLU A 107 -14.12 12.01 -1.57
N PRO A 108 -13.52 11.49 -0.48
CA PRO A 108 -12.70 10.30 -0.59
C PRO A 108 -13.58 9.06 -0.71
N GLN A 109 -13.15 8.10 -1.51
CA GLN A 109 -13.78 6.77 -1.55
C GLN A 109 -12.70 5.70 -1.45
N LEU A 110 -12.85 4.78 -0.49
CA LEU A 110 -11.92 3.68 -0.29
C LEU A 110 -11.90 2.75 -1.52
N ILE A 111 -10.70 2.50 -2.05
CA ILE A 111 -10.45 1.69 -3.24
C ILE A 111 -9.86 0.34 -2.85
N GLU A 112 -8.88 0.38 -1.95
CA GLU A 112 -8.11 -0.78 -1.52
C GLU A 112 -7.57 -0.59 -0.09
N MET A 113 -7.37 -1.69 0.63
CA MET A 113 -6.69 -1.72 1.91
C MET A 113 -5.67 -2.86 1.92
N GLN A 114 -4.58 -2.69 2.66
CA GLN A 114 -3.49 -3.66 2.72
C GLN A 114 -2.92 -3.73 4.13
N GLY A 115 -2.84 -4.94 4.70
CA GLY A 115 -2.12 -5.22 5.96
C GLY A 115 -0.63 -5.48 5.77
N PHE A 116 -0.12 -5.27 4.55
CA PHE A 116 1.25 -5.55 4.13
C PHE A 116 1.72 -4.54 3.08
N PRO A 117 1.90 -3.24 3.43
CA PRO A 117 2.21 -2.23 2.44
C PRO A 117 3.72 -2.08 2.21
N THR A 118 4.03 -1.31 1.17
CA THR A 118 5.39 -1.05 0.69
C THR A 118 5.63 0.46 0.59
N LEU A 119 6.87 0.87 0.33
CA LEU A 119 7.29 2.26 0.06
C LEU A 119 7.44 3.17 1.31
N PHE A 120 7.53 2.61 2.51
CA PHE A 120 7.68 3.41 3.73
C PHE A 120 9.01 4.16 3.82
N GLY A 121 10.12 3.51 3.45
CA GLY A 121 11.45 4.11 3.52
C GLY A 121 11.64 5.15 2.42
N TYR A 122 11.22 4.82 1.19
CA TYR A 122 11.34 5.73 0.04
C TYR A 122 10.60 7.06 0.25
N GLN A 123 9.44 7.05 0.89
CA GLN A 123 8.63 8.28 1.06
C GLN A 123 9.30 9.37 1.92
N ILE A 124 10.21 9.00 2.82
CA ILE A 124 11.01 9.97 3.58
C ILE A 124 11.86 10.81 2.62
N PHE A 125 12.61 10.12 1.75
CA PHE A 125 13.51 10.76 0.80
C PHE A 125 12.76 11.46 -0.33
N GLN A 126 11.62 10.90 -0.76
CA GLN A 126 10.78 11.54 -1.76
C GLN A 126 10.31 12.93 -1.29
N ASP A 127 9.88 13.09 -0.04
CA ASP A 127 9.50 14.40 0.50
C ASP A 127 10.69 15.39 0.52
N GLN A 128 11.85 14.95 1.02
CA GLN A 128 13.06 15.78 1.09
C GLN A 128 13.49 16.29 -0.29
N VAL A 129 13.54 15.40 -1.28
CA VAL A 129 13.90 15.75 -2.65
C VAL A 129 12.80 16.59 -3.31
N THR A 130 11.52 16.32 -3.02
CA THR A 130 10.39 17.15 -3.51
C THR A 130 10.53 18.59 -3.04
N ARG A 131 10.78 18.82 -1.75
CA ARG A 131 10.93 20.16 -1.16
C ARG A 131 12.19 20.90 -1.63
N LYS A 132 13.21 20.18 -2.09
CA LYS A 132 14.41 20.78 -2.72
C LYS A 132 14.11 21.41 -4.08
N HIS A 133 13.21 20.81 -4.85
CA HIS A 133 12.96 21.21 -6.25
C HIS A 133 11.66 21.99 -6.45
N PHE A 134 10.68 21.82 -5.56
CA PHE A 134 9.37 22.45 -5.68
C PHE A 134 9.04 23.27 -4.44
N SER A 135 8.41 24.43 -4.65
CA SER A 135 7.93 25.28 -3.55
C SER A 135 6.67 24.68 -2.93
N ILE A 136 6.83 24.03 -1.78
CA ILE A 136 5.72 23.51 -0.97
C ILE A 136 5.44 24.50 0.16
N PRO A 137 4.18 24.96 0.35
CA PRO A 137 3.86 25.86 1.44
C PRO A 137 4.24 25.29 2.82
N GLU A 138 4.71 26.15 3.73
CA GLU A 138 5.22 25.70 5.04
C GLU A 138 4.17 25.01 5.91
N HIS A 139 2.90 25.44 5.81
CA HIS A 139 1.77 24.87 6.55
C HIS A 139 1.19 23.59 5.90
N TYR A 140 1.96 22.94 5.03
CA TYR A 140 1.58 21.71 4.34
C TYR A 140 2.61 20.61 4.60
N SER A 141 2.14 19.42 4.97
CA SER A 141 2.98 18.27 5.31
C SER A 141 2.45 16.96 4.73
N CYS A 142 3.35 16.06 4.34
CA CYS A 142 3.00 14.67 4.00
C CYS A 142 2.85 13.80 5.25
N TYR A 143 3.44 14.23 6.36
CA TYR A 143 3.32 13.59 7.66
C TYR A 143 2.02 14.01 8.35
N LEU A 144 1.40 13.03 9.01
CA LEU A 144 0.13 13.13 9.73
C LEU A 144 0.39 13.05 11.24
N ASN A 145 -0.62 13.34 12.07
CA ASN A 145 -0.57 13.17 13.54
C ASN A 145 0.67 13.76 14.24
N GLY A 146 1.19 14.88 13.74
CA GLY A 146 2.35 15.58 14.33
C GLY A 146 3.70 14.93 14.05
N PHE A 147 3.75 13.88 13.22
CA PHE A 147 5.01 13.34 12.73
C PHE A 147 5.76 14.34 11.85
N ASP A 148 7.06 14.14 11.79
CA ASP A 148 8.00 14.71 10.84
C ASP A 148 8.92 13.60 10.31
N ALA A 149 9.85 13.93 9.42
CA ALA A 149 10.77 12.96 8.84
C ALA A 149 11.56 12.16 9.90
N GLN A 150 12.00 12.81 10.98
CA GLN A 150 12.84 12.19 12.00
C GLN A 150 12.03 11.26 12.90
N THR A 151 10.89 11.73 13.41
CA THR A 151 10.00 10.96 14.27
C THR A 151 9.34 9.80 13.52
N TYR A 152 8.98 10.00 12.24
CA TYR A 152 8.52 8.92 11.36
C TYR A 152 9.60 7.84 11.15
N ALA A 153 10.82 8.25 10.79
CA ALA A 153 11.93 7.31 10.58
C ALA A 153 12.28 6.54 11.86
N THR A 154 12.22 7.22 13.01
CA THR A 154 12.44 6.60 14.32
C THR A 154 11.39 5.53 14.61
N LEU A 155 10.11 5.84 14.44
CA LEU A 155 9.03 4.87 14.66
C LEU A 155 9.11 3.70 13.68
N LEU A 156 9.38 3.96 12.39
CA LEU A 156 9.56 2.91 11.38
C LEU A 156 10.69 1.94 11.80
N LYS A 157 11.83 2.50 12.22
CA LYS A 157 12.99 1.72 12.67
C LYS A 157 12.70 0.92 13.93
N GLU A 158 12.04 1.52 14.93
CA GLU A 158 11.65 0.84 16.16
C GLU A 158 10.75 -0.37 15.88
N ILE A 159 9.73 -0.21 15.03
CA ILE A 159 8.80 -1.29 14.69
C ILE A 159 9.51 -2.43 13.94
N ILE A 160 10.38 -2.08 12.97
CA ILE A 160 11.10 -3.08 12.17
C ILE A 160 12.10 -3.85 13.02
N LEU A 161 12.93 -3.16 13.82
CA LEU A 161 13.97 -3.81 14.61
C LEU A 161 13.42 -4.55 15.83
N GLY A 162 12.35 -4.04 16.44
CA GLY A 162 11.92 -4.50 17.75
C GLY A 162 13.06 -4.33 18.77
N HIS A 163 13.50 -5.43 19.35
CA HIS A 163 14.60 -5.48 20.32
C HIS A 163 15.88 -6.12 19.76
N HIS A 164 15.92 -6.43 18.47
CA HIS A 164 17.02 -7.14 17.82
C HIS A 164 18.07 -6.21 17.26
N ALA A 165 19.32 -6.69 17.20
CA ALA A 165 20.39 -6.01 16.47
C ALA A 165 20.08 -6.01 14.96
N ALA A 166 20.49 -4.97 14.25
CA ALA A 166 20.16 -4.79 12.85
C ALA A 166 20.69 -5.94 11.97
N GLU A 167 21.84 -6.55 12.27
CA GLU A 167 22.34 -7.72 11.55
C GLU A 167 21.47 -8.98 11.71
N ASN A 168 20.61 -9.05 12.73
CA ASN A 168 19.72 -10.18 12.97
C ASN A 168 18.28 -9.94 12.49
N VAL A 169 18.03 -8.78 11.88
CA VAL A 169 16.74 -8.42 11.28
C VAL A 169 16.95 -8.32 9.77
N VAL A 170 16.19 -9.05 8.97
CA VAL A 170 16.37 -9.01 7.50
C VAL A 170 15.15 -8.44 6.80
N LEU A 171 15.36 -7.62 5.78
CA LEU A 171 14.32 -7.36 4.77
C LEU A 171 14.31 -8.55 3.82
N LEU A 172 13.29 -9.40 3.92
CA LEU A 172 13.17 -10.62 3.13
C LEU A 172 12.25 -10.41 1.93
N GLU A 173 12.75 -10.69 0.73
CA GLU A 173 12.00 -10.64 -0.53
C GLU A 173 12.40 -11.83 -1.42
N ILE A 174 11.54 -12.22 -2.37
CA ILE A 174 11.77 -13.34 -3.29
C ILE A 174 13.02 -13.10 -4.14
N LEU A 175 13.09 -11.94 -4.80
CA LEU A 175 14.17 -11.49 -5.68
C LEU A 175 14.34 -9.97 -5.53
N PRO A 176 14.90 -9.48 -4.41
CA PRO A 176 14.82 -8.07 -4.02
C PRO A 176 15.32 -7.10 -5.08
N HIS A 177 16.47 -7.40 -5.70
CA HIS A 177 17.13 -6.51 -6.65
C HIS A 177 16.47 -6.45 -8.03
N GLN A 178 15.47 -7.32 -8.28
CA GLN A 178 14.68 -7.37 -9.52
C GLN A 178 13.30 -6.70 -9.34
N GLN A 179 12.95 -6.30 -8.12
CA GLN A 179 11.67 -5.64 -7.87
C GLN A 179 11.67 -4.22 -8.41
N LYS A 180 10.56 -3.79 -9.02
CA LYS A 180 10.37 -2.41 -9.49
C LYS A 180 10.44 -1.39 -8.36
N THR A 181 10.11 -1.83 -7.15
CA THR A 181 10.10 -1.02 -5.93
C THR A 181 11.40 -1.15 -5.13
N LYS A 182 12.47 -1.74 -5.68
CA LYS A 182 13.73 -2.00 -4.96
C LYS A 182 14.38 -0.77 -4.33
N ILE A 183 14.12 0.43 -4.86
CA ILE A 183 14.55 1.69 -4.23
C ILE A 183 14.04 1.81 -2.78
N ASP A 184 12.83 1.32 -2.48
CA ASP A 184 12.29 1.26 -1.12
C ASP A 184 13.11 0.37 -0.20
N PHE A 185 13.59 -0.76 -0.70
CA PHE A 185 14.39 -1.69 0.09
C PHE A 185 15.72 -1.04 0.47
N TYR A 186 16.35 -0.35 -0.47
CA TYR A 186 17.60 0.37 -0.21
C TYR A 186 17.41 1.54 0.75
N CYS A 187 16.37 2.36 0.55
CA CYS A 187 16.03 3.44 1.47
C CYS A 187 15.68 2.91 2.87
N THR A 188 14.96 1.78 2.95
CA THR A 188 14.64 1.15 4.24
C THR A 188 15.90 0.63 4.93
N SER A 189 16.82 0.02 4.19
CA SER A 189 18.12 -0.41 4.70
C SER A 189 18.95 0.78 5.21
N GLU A 190 18.94 1.92 4.51
CA GLU A 190 19.61 3.16 4.96
C GLU A 190 19.03 3.69 6.28
N VAL A 191 17.70 3.69 6.41
CA VAL A 191 17.01 4.17 7.63
C VAL A 191 17.23 3.25 8.82
N THR A 192 17.17 1.94 8.60
CA THR A 192 17.10 0.94 9.68
C THR A 192 18.45 0.28 9.99
N GLY A 193 19.33 0.19 9.00
CA GLY A 193 20.58 -0.56 9.03
C GLY A 193 20.44 -2.05 8.71
N ILE A 194 19.23 -2.53 8.38
CA ILE A 194 19.01 -3.97 8.16
C ILE A 194 19.55 -4.43 6.79
N PRO A 195 20.09 -5.64 6.68
CA PRO A 195 20.41 -6.28 5.40
C PRO A 195 19.14 -6.60 4.59
N ILE A 196 19.29 -6.55 3.27
CA ILE A 196 18.32 -7.08 2.30
C ILE A 196 18.74 -8.50 1.94
N VAL A 197 17.84 -9.46 2.10
CA VAL A 197 18.13 -10.88 1.89
C VAL A 197 17.14 -11.46 0.88
N CYS A 198 17.68 -12.21 -0.09
CA CYS A 198 16.88 -12.94 -1.06
C CYS A 198 16.36 -14.26 -0.46
N LEU A 199 15.13 -14.65 -0.78
CA LEU A 199 14.55 -15.94 -0.35
C LEU A 199 15.47 -17.13 -0.67
N THR A 200 16.12 -17.09 -1.83
CA THR A 200 17.04 -18.15 -2.29
C THR A 200 18.32 -18.24 -1.46
N GLU A 201 18.67 -17.19 -0.73
CA GLU A 201 19.90 -17.10 0.08
C GLU A 201 19.69 -17.53 1.53
N LEU A 202 18.45 -17.79 1.94
CA LEU A 202 18.16 -18.29 3.29
C LEU A 202 18.82 -19.66 3.50
N ILE A 203 19.40 -19.85 4.67
CA ILE A 203 19.93 -21.12 5.15
C ILE A 203 19.07 -21.53 6.33
N GLN A 204 18.41 -22.68 6.24
CA GLN A 204 17.59 -23.23 7.32
C GLN A 204 18.35 -24.37 8.00
N GLU A 205 18.53 -24.29 9.30
CA GLU A 205 19.09 -25.36 10.14
C GLU A 205 18.10 -25.66 11.26
N GLY A 206 17.32 -26.75 11.12
CA GLY A 206 16.19 -27.00 11.99
C GLY A 206 15.10 -25.94 11.83
N MET A 207 14.75 -25.26 12.93
CA MET A 207 13.77 -24.15 12.92
C MET A 207 14.44 -22.77 12.81
N ASP A 208 15.78 -22.72 12.87
CA ASP A 208 16.52 -21.46 12.84
C ASP A 208 16.88 -21.08 11.39
N LEU A 209 16.85 -19.78 11.11
CA LEU A 209 17.23 -19.21 9.82
C LEU A 209 18.53 -18.42 9.91
N PHE A 210 19.29 -18.48 8.84
CA PHE A 210 20.56 -17.78 8.69
C PHE A 210 20.69 -17.19 7.28
N TYR A 211 21.59 -16.22 7.14
CA TYR A 211 22.11 -15.75 5.86
C TYR A 211 23.63 -15.59 5.94
N LEU A 212 24.30 -15.35 4.81
CA LEU A 212 25.74 -15.08 4.78
C LEU A 212 25.99 -13.57 4.72
N ALA A 213 26.44 -12.99 5.84
CA ALA A 213 26.92 -11.61 5.90
C ALA A 213 28.43 -11.61 5.63
N ASN A 214 28.87 -11.17 4.45
CA ASN A 214 30.29 -11.16 4.06
C ASN A 214 30.97 -12.53 4.26
N GLY A 215 30.26 -13.62 3.95
CA GLY A 215 30.73 -15.00 4.12
C GLY A 215 30.60 -15.56 5.54
N VAL A 216 30.14 -14.76 6.51
CA VAL A 216 29.88 -15.20 7.88
C VAL A 216 28.40 -15.60 8.01
N LYS A 217 28.16 -16.85 8.43
CA LYS A 217 26.80 -17.32 8.75
C LYS A 217 26.25 -16.54 9.94
N THR A 218 25.20 -15.76 9.70
CA THR A 218 24.59 -14.83 10.64
C THR A 218 23.14 -15.25 10.91
N PRO A 219 22.72 -15.38 12.17
CA PRO A 219 21.36 -15.80 12.50
C PRO A 219 20.36 -14.69 12.20
N ILE A 220 19.16 -15.10 11.80
CA ILE A 220 18.00 -14.24 11.58
C ILE A 220 17.05 -14.48 12.74
N HIS A 221 16.74 -13.43 13.51
CA HIS A 221 15.79 -13.48 14.62
C HIS A 221 14.46 -12.83 14.25
N ARG A 222 14.46 -11.88 13.30
CA ARG A 222 13.27 -11.16 12.87
C ARG A 222 13.30 -10.89 11.37
N ILE A 223 12.14 -10.96 10.74
CA ILE A 223 11.99 -10.78 9.30
C ILE A 223 11.06 -9.60 9.04
N TYR A 224 11.62 -8.52 8.49
CA TYR A 224 10.84 -7.52 7.78
C TYR A 224 10.37 -8.11 6.45
N ASN A 225 9.21 -8.74 6.48
CA ASN A 225 8.70 -9.51 5.36
C ASN A 225 8.29 -8.58 4.24
N ARG A 226 8.71 -8.88 3.00
CA ARG A 226 8.24 -8.25 1.75
C ARG A 226 7.67 -9.26 0.74
N ILE A 227 7.70 -10.56 1.07
CA ILE A 227 7.16 -11.64 0.24
C ILE A 227 5.63 -11.66 0.27
N ILE A 228 5.04 -11.71 -0.92
CA ILE A 228 3.63 -12.04 -1.17
C ILE A 228 3.57 -13.45 -1.77
N PHE A 229 2.78 -14.35 -1.18
CA PHE A 229 2.72 -15.74 -1.63
C PHE A 229 2.16 -15.90 -3.05
N ASP A 230 1.25 -15.04 -3.47
CA ASP A 230 0.73 -15.01 -4.85
C ASP A 230 1.83 -14.69 -5.88
N ASP A 231 2.80 -13.85 -5.51
CA ASP A 231 3.97 -13.57 -6.35
C ASP A 231 4.97 -14.74 -6.31
N LEU A 232 5.11 -15.39 -5.15
CA LEU A 232 5.93 -16.60 -4.97
C LEU A 232 5.43 -17.77 -5.84
N GLN A 233 4.11 -17.97 -5.93
CA GLN A 233 3.48 -19.01 -6.74
C GLN A 233 3.68 -18.81 -8.25
N GLN A 234 4.03 -17.60 -8.69
CA GLN A 234 4.35 -17.28 -10.09
C GLN A 234 5.84 -17.48 -10.43
N GLN A 235 6.68 -17.81 -9.44
CA GLN A 235 8.12 -18.00 -9.64
C GLN A 235 8.46 -19.36 -10.23
N SER A 236 9.74 -19.60 -10.52
CA SER A 236 10.23 -20.90 -10.95
C SER A 236 9.94 -22.00 -9.90
N PRO A 237 9.82 -23.28 -10.32
CA PRO A 237 9.61 -24.39 -9.38
C PRO A 237 10.67 -24.47 -8.27
N GLU A 238 11.91 -24.08 -8.55
CA GLU A 238 13.01 -24.03 -7.58
C GLU A 238 12.75 -22.99 -6.48
N ILE A 239 12.37 -21.77 -6.87
CA ILE A 239 12.05 -20.70 -5.91
C ILE A 239 10.79 -21.04 -5.12
N GLN A 240 9.77 -21.62 -5.76
CA GLN A 240 8.58 -22.12 -5.08
C GLN A 240 8.92 -23.19 -4.04
N ALA A 241 9.80 -24.14 -4.38
CA ALA A 241 10.25 -25.16 -3.45
C ALA A 241 11.00 -24.56 -2.27
N LYS A 242 11.85 -23.55 -2.51
CA LYS A 242 12.52 -22.80 -1.44
C LYS A 242 11.52 -22.10 -0.54
N GLY A 243 10.51 -21.43 -1.10
CA GLY A 243 9.50 -20.68 -0.35
C GLY A 243 8.63 -21.53 0.58
N LYS A 244 8.57 -22.86 0.40
CA LYS A 244 7.86 -23.76 1.32
C LYS A 244 8.40 -23.68 2.76
N LEU A 245 9.69 -23.34 2.95
CA LEU A 245 10.26 -23.17 4.29
C LEU A 245 9.54 -22.10 5.12
N LEU A 246 8.90 -21.12 4.47
CA LEU A 246 8.18 -20.05 5.16
C LEU A 246 6.89 -20.56 5.84
N LEU A 247 6.46 -21.78 5.53
CA LEU A 247 5.30 -22.45 6.15
C LEU A 247 5.71 -23.31 7.36
N ASP A 248 7.00 -23.47 7.62
CA ASP A 248 7.50 -24.16 8.81
C ASP A 248 7.33 -23.27 10.06
N PRO A 249 7.26 -23.86 11.27
CA PRO A 249 7.23 -23.12 12.53
C PRO A 249 8.63 -22.59 12.88
N LEU A 250 9.12 -21.64 12.08
CA LEU A 250 10.44 -21.04 12.21
C LEU A 250 10.58 -20.25 13.52
N ASN A 251 11.80 -20.24 14.08
CA ASN A 251 12.19 -19.46 15.26
C ASN A 251 12.49 -18.00 14.89
N VAL A 252 11.54 -17.32 14.25
CA VAL A 252 11.69 -15.93 13.83
C VAL A 252 10.44 -15.12 14.17
N GLU A 253 10.64 -13.85 14.49
CA GLU A 253 9.58 -12.87 14.58
C GLU A 253 9.26 -12.29 13.20
N TRP A 254 7.98 -12.09 12.90
CA TRP A 254 7.56 -11.50 11.64
C TRP A 254 7.08 -10.05 11.81
N VAL A 255 7.55 -9.16 10.94
CA VAL A 255 7.08 -7.77 10.87
C VAL A 255 6.81 -7.34 9.42
N PRO A 256 5.55 -7.09 9.04
CA PRO A 256 4.36 -7.68 9.63
C PRO A 256 4.26 -9.18 9.26
N HIS A 257 3.44 -9.93 9.99
CA HIS A 257 3.23 -11.35 9.72
C HIS A 257 2.56 -11.58 8.34
N PRO A 258 3.00 -12.58 7.52
CA PRO A 258 2.52 -12.76 6.14
C PRO A 258 1.00 -12.88 6.01
N ASN A 259 0.33 -13.52 6.98
CA ASN A 259 -1.12 -13.70 6.98
C ASN A 259 -1.92 -12.37 6.95
N TRP A 260 -1.35 -11.25 7.42
CA TRP A 260 -2.02 -9.94 7.42
C TRP A 260 -2.28 -9.39 6.02
N PHE A 261 -1.55 -9.86 5.00
CA PHE A 261 -1.85 -9.58 3.60
C PHE A 261 -3.27 -10.07 3.21
N TYR A 262 -3.68 -11.21 3.75
CA TYR A 262 -4.98 -11.82 3.48
C TYR A 262 -6.08 -11.28 4.42
N ARG A 263 -5.75 -10.97 5.68
CA ARG A 263 -6.73 -10.50 6.68
C ARG A 263 -7.26 -9.10 6.41
N ILE A 264 -6.37 -8.15 6.10
CA ILE A 264 -6.74 -6.76 5.74
C ILE A 264 -6.73 -6.69 4.22
N SER A 265 -7.86 -7.07 3.63
CA SER A 265 -8.00 -7.28 2.19
C SER A 265 -9.43 -6.97 1.72
N LYS A 266 -9.77 -7.35 0.48
CA LYS A 266 -11.13 -7.21 -0.05
C LYS A 266 -12.18 -7.92 0.81
N HIS A 267 -11.78 -8.99 1.50
CA HIS A 267 -12.66 -9.72 2.40
C HIS A 267 -13.17 -8.86 3.56
N THR A 268 -12.42 -7.83 3.97
CA THR A 268 -12.80 -6.96 5.09
C THR A 268 -13.86 -5.93 4.70
N LEU A 269 -13.99 -5.60 3.40
CA LEU A 269 -14.83 -4.51 2.91
C LEU A 269 -16.32 -4.62 3.31
N PRO A 270 -16.98 -5.80 3.25
CA PRO A 270 -18.38 -5.92 3.66
C PRO A 270 -18.65 -5.59 5.13
N PHE A 271 -17.63 -5.65 6.00
CA PHE A 271 -17.78 -5.35 7.44
C PHE A 271 -17.68 -3.86 7.77
N ILE A 272 -17.38 -3.02 6.78
CA ILE A 272 -17.14 -1.59 6.97
C ILE A 272 -18.33 -0.80 6.45
N HIS A 273 -18.90 0.04 7.30
CA HIS A 273 -20.04 0.88 6.97
C HIS A 273 -19.68 2.35 7.20
N HIS A 274 -19.36 3.05 6.11
CA HIS A 274 -18.99 4.45 6.15
C HIS A 274 -19.38 5.15 4.83
N PRO A 275 -19.79 6.43 4.83
CA PRO A 275 -20.12 7.15 3.58
C PRO A 275 -18.98 7.20 2.55
N TYR A 276 -17.73 7.14 3.02
CA TYR A 276 -16.51 7.17 2.21
C TYR A 276 -15.92 5.78 1.92
N VAL A 277 -16.71 4.73 2.19
CA VAL A 277 -16.39 3.35 1.83
C VAL A 277 -17.51 2.84 0.93
N PRO A 278 -17.23 2.43 -0.32
CA PRO A 278 -18.27 1.98 -1.21
C PRO A 278 -19.02 0.78 -0.63
N SER A 279 -20.36 0.82 -0.70
CA SER A 279 -21.21 -0.28 -0.26
C SER A 279 -20.75 -1.58 -0.92
N THR A 280 -20.47 -2.58 -0.08
CA THR A 280 -19.89 -3.86 -0.48
C THR A 280 -20.62 -4.99 0.23
N GLN A 281 -20.95 -6.05 -0.49
CA GLN A 281 -21.58 -7.25 0.04
C GLN A 281 -20.90 -8.50 -0.51
N PHE A 282 -20.85 -9.57 0.28
CA PHE A 282 -20.50 -10.88 -0.24
C PHE A 282 -21.60 -11.36 -1.20
N LEU A 283 -21.22 -11.89 -2.36
CA LEU A 283 -22.18 -12.22 -3.41
C LEU A 283 -23.16 -13.32 -2.96
N ASN A 284 -22.72 -14.27 -2.14
CA ASN A 284 -23.56 -15.32 -1.56
C ASN A 284 -24.59 -14.82 -0.52
N GLU A 285 -24.42 -13.61 0.02
CA GLU A 285 -25.33 -13.00 1.00
C GLU A 285 -26.41 -12.12 0.35
N ILE A 286 -26.32 -11.87 -0.96
CA ILE A 286 -27.26 -11.02 -1.69
C ILE A 286 -28.55 -11.80 -1.96
N VAL A 287 -29.61 -11.45 -1.24
CA VAL A 287 -30.94 -12.07 -1.40
C VAL A 287 -31.60 -11.66 -2.71
N ALA A 288 -31.46 -10.39 -3.10
CA ALA A 288 -31.99 -9.85 -4.35
C ALA A 288 -30.93 -8.98 -5.03
N LEU A 289 -30.59 -9.34 -6.27
CA LEU A 289 -29.60 -8.59 -7.04
C LEU A 289 -30.08 -7.15 -7.32
N PRO A 290 -29.19 -6.15 -7.27
CA PRO A 290 -29.51 -4.79 -7.68
C PRO A 290 -30.02 -4.75 -9.11
N THR A 291 -31.03 -3.91 -9.39
CA THR A 291 -31.55 -3.72 -10.75
C THR A 291 -30.65 -2.87 -11.64
N ASP A 292 -29.72 -2.12 -11.02
CA ASP A 292 -28.81 -1.16 -11.64
C ASP A 292 -27.35 -1.68 -11.62
N LEU A 293 -27.13 -2.90 -12.11
CA LEU A 293 -25.81 -3.57 -12.12
C LEU A 293 -24.70 -2.74 -12.79
N GLU A 294 -25.04 -1.81 -13.67
CA GLU A 294 -24.09 -0.87 -14.27
C GLU A 294 -23.36 0.01 -13.25
N ASN A 295 -23.91 0.16 -12.05
CA ASN A 295 -23.33 0.92 -10.94
C ASN A 295 -22.48 0.06 -9.98
N TYR A 296 -22.20 -1.20 -10.31
CA TYR A 296 -21.45 -2.12 -9.45
C TYR A 296 -20.24 -2.70 -10.17
N VAL A 297 -19.24 -3.08 -9.39
CA VAL A 297 -18.09 -3.89 -9.80
C VAL A 297 -18.07 -5.19 -9.01
N LEU A 298 -17.67 -6.26 -9.69
CA LEU A 298 -17.56 -7.59 -9.11
C LEU A 298 -16.09 -7.91 -8.92
N LYS A 299 -15.70 -8.28 -7.70
CA LYS A 299 -14.30 -8.52 -7.36
C LYS A 299 -14.13 -9.92 -6.73
N PRO A 300 -13.18 -10.74 -7.21
CA PRO A 300 -12.83 -11.98 -6.53
C PRO A 300 -12.02 -11.67 -5.26
N LEU A 301 -12.29 -12.39 -4.18
CA LEU A 301 -11.60 -12.23 -2.89
C LEU A 301 -10.11 -12.60 -3.00
N PHE A 302 -9.81 -13.73 -3.63
CA PHE A 302 -8.45 -14.29 -3.77
C PHE A 302 -7.76 -13.83 -5.06
N SER A 303 -7.94 -12.56 -5.41
CA SER A 303 -7.29 -11.95 -6.57
C SER A 303 -6.64 -10.63 -6.18
N PHE A 304 -5.41 -10.42 -6.64
CA PHE A 304 -4.61 -9.24 -6.29
C PHE A 304 -4.21 -8.43 -7.52
N ALA A 305 -3.82 -7.17 -7.30
CA ALA A 305 -3.46 -6.22 -8.36
C ALA A 305 -4.55 -6.03 -9.46
N GLY A 306 -5.82 -6.12 -9.08
CA GLY A 306 -6.97 -5.88 -9.97
C GLY A 306 -7.28 -7.01 -10.96
N GLN A 307 -6.62 -8.17 -10.84
CA GLN A 307 -6.95 -9.33 -11.68
C GLN A 307 -8.37 -9.83 -11.38
N GLY A 308 -9.13 -10.20 -12.42
CA GLY A 308 -10.47 -10.77 -12.27
C GLY A 308 -11.58 -9.77 -11.91
N VAL A 309 -11.30 -8.47 -11.78
CA VAL A 309 -12.33 -7.45 -11.53
C VAL A 309 -13.19 -7.26 -12.78
N VAL A 310 -14.50 -7.41 -12.63
CA VAL A 310 -15.49 -7.15 -13.68
C VAL A 310 -16.15 -5.81 -13.41
N ILE A 311 -15.92 -4.82 -14.29
CA ILE A 311 -16.41 -3.46 -14.11
C ILE A 311 -17.82 -3.32 -14.68
N ASP A 312 -18.08 -3.79 -15.90
CA ASP A 312 -19.36 -3.60 -16.57
C ASP A 312 -20.19 -4.89 -16.51
N ILE A 313 -20.63 -5.22 -15.28
CA ILE A 313 -21.31 -6.47 -14.94
C ILE A 313 -22.55 -6.68 -15.81
N GLN A 314 -22.64 -7.86 -16.41
CA GLN A 314 -23.85 -8.38 -17.03
C GLN A 314 -24.47 -9.48 -16.16
N PRO A 315 -25.79 -9.71 -16.23
CA PRO A 315 -26.43 -10.81 -15.51
C PRO A 315 -25.80 -12.18 -15.78
N SER A 316 -25.23 -12.39 -16.97
CA SER A 316 -24.51 -13.61 -17.33
C SER A 316 -23.22 -13.82 -16.54
N ASP A 317 -22.54 -12.74 -16.14
CA ASP A 317 -21.30 -12.83 -15.37
C ASP A 317 -21.58 -13.42 -13.98
N LEU A 318 -22.68 -12.97 -13.37
CA LEU A 318 -23.14 -13.47 -12.07
C LEU A 318 -23.60 -14.93 -12.15
N ALA A 319 -24.35 -15.29 -13.21
CA ALA A 319 -24.82 -16.65 -13.42
C ALA A 319 -23.69 -17.68 -13.70
N ALA A 320 -22.54 -17.21 -14.17
CA ALA A 320 -21.39 -18.07 -14.46
C ALA A 320 -20.54 -18.41 -13.21
N ILE A 321 -20.71 -17.67 -12.11
CA ILE A 321 -19.97 -17.88 -10.87
C ILE A 321 -20.48 -19.14 -10.17
N LYS A 322 -19.53 -20.02 -9.79
CA LYS A 322 -19.83 -21.30 -9.13
C LYS A 322 -19.59 -21.26 -7.62
N ASP A 323 -18.84 -20.29 -7.16
CA ASP A 323 -18.33 -20.13 -5.80
C ASP A 323 -18.62 -18.72 -5.28
N PRO A 324 -19.90 -18.29 -5.21
CA PRO A 324 -20.28 -16.91 -4.88
C PRO A 324 -19.74 -16.41 -3.52
N GLU A 325 -19.41 -17.31 -2.59
CA GLU A 325 -18.73 -16.99 -1.33
C GLU A 325 -17.34 -16.36 -1.52
N ASN A 326 -16.71 -16.56 -2.68
CA ASN A 326 -15.38 -16.04 -3.01
C ASN A 326 -15.42 -14.70 -3.75
N TRP A 327 -16.58 -14.04 -3.78
CA TRP A 327 -16.80 -12.81 -4.55
C TRP A 327 -17.51 -11.74 -3.72
N ILE A 328 -17.17 -10.48 -4.01
CA ILE A 328 -17.89 -9.32 -3.49
C ILE A 328 -18.48 -8.51 -4.63
N LEU A 329 -19.69 -8.00 -4.40
CA LEU A 329 -20.32 -6.98 -5.22
C LEU A 329 -20.13 -5.62 -4.53
N GLN A 330 -19.48 -4.68 -5.20
CA GLN A 330 -19.18 -3.36 -4.63
C GLN A 330 -19.71 -2.26 -5.54
N ARG A 331 -20.25 -1.18 -4.97
CA ARG A 331 -20.69 -0.03 -5.74
C ARG A 331 -19.52 0.70 -6.42
N LYS A 332 -19.69 1.13 -7.67
CA LYS A 332 -18.73 1.96 -8.41
C LYS A 332 -18.58 3.32 -7.76
N VAL A 333 -17.38 3.88 -7.96
CA VAL A 333 -17.05 5.26 -7.58
C VAL A 333 -16.76 6.07 -8.83
N LYS A 334 -17.01 7.38 -8.77
CA LYS A 334 -16.72 8.31 -9.86
C LYS A 334 -15.49 9.14 -9.51
N TYR A 335 -14.34 8.78 -10.07
CA TYR A 335 -13.11 9.55 -9.89
C TYR A 335 -13.25 10.97 -10.46
N ALA A 336 -12.77 11.95 -9.69
CA ALA A 336 -12.66 13.34 -10.11
C ALA A 336 -11.35 13.55 -10.89
N ASP A 337 -11.42 14.27 -12.00
CA ASP A 337 -10.23 14.80 -12.71
C ASP A 337 -9.72 16.06 -11.98
N VAL A 338 -9.35 15.89 -10.71
CA VAL A 338 -9.14 16.98 -9.75
C VAL A 338 -7.79 17.70 -9.91
N ILE A 339 -6.84 17.09 -10.60
CA ILE A 339 -5.52 17.69 -10.83
C ILE A 339 -5.50 18.29 -12.22
N GLU A 340 -5.55 19.62 -12.29
CA GLU A 340 -5.32 20.35 -13.53
C GLU A 340 -3.85 20.24 -13.95
N THR A 341 -3.59 19.56 -15.06
CA THR A 341 -2.26 19.45 -15.68
C THR A 341 -2.27 20.13 -17.05
N PRO A 342 -1.10 20.51 -17.60
CA PRO A 342 -1.00 21.20 -18.89
C PRO A 342 -1.64 20.47 -20.09
N ASP A 343 -1.73 19.15 -20.02
CA ASP A 343 -2.20 18.25 -21.07
C ASP A 343 -3.51 17.51 -20.72
N GLY A 344 -4.24 17.99 -19.69
CA GLY A 344 -5.58 17.51 -19.33
C GLY A 344 -5.69 16.99 -17.89
N GLY A 345 -6.90 16.98 -17.34
CA GLY A 345 -7.12 16.59 -15.94
C GLY A 345 -6.60 15.19 -15.58
N ALA A 346 -5.97 15.07 -14.41
CA ALA A 346 -5.55 13.79 -13.85
C ALA A 346 -6.33 13.45 -12.57
N LYS A 347 -6.57 12.16 -12.38
CA LYS A 347 -7.17 11.56 -11.19
C LYS A 347 -6.08 11.28 -10.17
N ALA A 348 -6.47 11.25 -8.90
CA ALA A 348 -5.56 10.95 -7.80
C ALA A 348 -6.13 9.88 -6.87
N GLU A 349 -5.26 8.99 -6.44
CA GLU A 349 -5.42 8.18 -5.25
C GLU A 349 -4.42 8.63 -4.19
N ILE A 350 -4.84 8.59 -2.93
CA ILE A 350 -4.04 8.87 -1.75
C ILE A 350 -4.01 7.60 -0.91
N ARG A 351 -2.81 7.10 -0.64
CA ARG A 351 -2.56 6.00 0.28
C ARG A 351 -2.16 6.56 1.63
N ILE A 352 -2.94 6.31 2.67
CA ILE A 352 -2.57 6.67 4.04
C ILE A 352 -1.85 5.50 4.68
N PHE A 353 -0.69 5.76 5.28
CA PHE A 353 0.07 4.77 6.03
C PHE A 353 -0.29 4.82 7.51
N TYR A 354 -0.47 3.63 8.08
CA TYR A 354 -0.72 3.42 9.50
C TYR A 354 0.35 2.50 10.07
N PHE A 355 0.93 2.91 11.20
CA PHE A 355 1.92 2.12 11.95
C PHE A 355 1.29 1.63 13.24
N TRP A 356 1.49 0.36 13.57
CA TRP A 356 1.03 -0.26 14.81
C TRP A 356 2.23 -0.85 15.55
N LYS A 357 2.69 -0.12 16.56
CA LYS A 357 3.79 -0.58 17.41
C LYS A 357 3.28 -1.59 18.44
N ASP A 358 4.08 -2.62 18.71
CA ASP A 358 3.77 -3.59 19.75
C ASP A 358 3.55 -2.88 21.10
N GLY A 359 2.46 -3.26 21.78
CA GLY A 359 2.05 -2.65 23.05
C GLY A 359 1.09 -1.47 22.92
N GLU A 360 0.92 -0.90 21.71
CA GLU A 360 -0.07 0.14 21.46
C GLU A 360 -1.46 -0.46 21.20
N ALA A 361 -2.50 0.20 21.70
CA ALA A 361 -3.87 -0.30 21.60
C ALA A 361 -4.44 -0.24 20.17
N ARG A 362 -3.92 0.66 19.34
CA ARG A 362 -4.41 0.92 17.98
C ARG A 362 -3.28 1.44 17.08
N PRO A 363 -3.39 1.28 15.76
CA PRO A 363 -2.46 1.89 14.81
C PRO A 363 -2.67 3.41 14.72
N ILE A 364 -1.65 4.14 14.27
CA ILE A 364 -1.70 5.60 14.06
C ILE A 364 -1.36 5.97 12.61
N ALA A 365 -2.08 6.93 12.02
CA ALA A 365 -1.75 7.45 10.70
C ALA A 365 -0.41 8.22 10.76
N THR A 366 0.49 7.99 9.83
CA THR A 366 1.88 8.48 9.92
C THR A 366 2.29 9.34 8.74
N ASN A 367 2.30 8.77 7.54
CA ASN A 367 2.69 9.40 6.29
C ASN A 367 1.79 8.88 5.17
N ASN A 368 2.10 9.19 3.92
CA ASN A 368 1.28 8.82 2.79
C ASN A 368 2.10 8.61 1.52
N LEU A 369 1.43 8.11 0.48
CA LEU A 369 1.83 8.32 -0.90
C LEU A 369 0.62 8.68 -1.75
N ALA A 370 0.86 9.17 -2.96
CA ALA A 370 -0.19 9.41 -3.94
C ALA A 370 0.11 8.67 -5.25
N ARG A 371 -0.95 8.37 -6.01
CA ARG A 371 -0.85 7.81 -7.36
C ARG A 371 -1.70 8.63 -8.31
N LEU A 372 -1.10 9.10 -9.39
CA LEU A 372 -1.76 9.90 -10.41
C LEU A 372 -2.02 9.07 -11.67
N SER A 373 -3.18 9.27 -12.28
CA SER A 373 -3.57 8.57 -13.50
C SER A 373 -4.46 9.41 -14.38
N LYS A 374 -4.35 9.18 -15.70
CA LYS A 374 -5.29 9.66 -16.71
C LYS A 374 -6.10 8.51 -17.33
N GLY A 375 -5.92 7.30 -16.84
CA GLY A 375 -6.68 6.12 -17.26
C GLY A 375 -8.04 5.99 -16.57
N LYS A 376 -8.85 5.04 -17.03
CA LYS A 376 -10.07 4.60 -16.32
C LYS A 376 -9.74 3.87 -15.02
N MET A 377 -8.59 3.19 -14.98
CA MET A 377 -8.02 2.55 -13.79
C MET A 377 -6.70 3.22 -13.42
N ILE A 378 -6.40 3.25 -12.13
CA ILE A 378 -5.14 3.75 -11.60
C ILE A 378 -4.21 2.54 -11.42
N GLY A 379 -3.08 2.53 -12.13
CA GLY A 379 -2.13 1.42 -12.10
C GLY A 379 -1.02 1.59 -13.13
N VAL A 380 0.17 1.06 -12.83
CA VAL A 380 1.40 1.27 -13.62
C VAL A 380 1.24 0.87 -15.10
N ARG A 381 0.39 -0.12 -15.39
CA ARG A 381 0.19 -0.63 -16.77
C ARG A 381 -0.61 0.32 -17.67
N TYR A 382 -1.49 1.18 -17.13
CA TYR A 382 -2.44 1.99 -17.92
C TYR A 382 -1.95 3.42 -18.23
N ASN A 383 -0.76 3.77 -17.72
CA ASN A 383 -0.17 5.10 -17.81
C ASN A 383 1.14 5.14 -18.61
N LYS A 384 1.48 4.04 -19.27
CA LYS A 384 2.66 3.99 -20.15
C LYS A 384 2.50 5.08 -21.23
N ASP A 385 3.50 5.93 -21.37
CA ASP A 385 3.59 7.04 -22.34
C ASP A 385 2.73 8.29 -22.04
N LYS A 386 2.26 8.47 -20.80
CA LYS A 386 1.58 9.71 -20.37
C LYS A 386 2.44 10.54 -19.42
N GLU A 387 2.29 11.86 -19.47
CA GLU A 387 2.83 12.81 -18.49
C GLU A 387 1.82 13.05 -17.36
N TRP A 388 2.29 13.55 -16.22
CA TRP A 388 1.48 13.88 -15.03
C TRP A 388 0.76 12.68 -14.41
N VAL A 389 1.46 11.56 -14.38
CA VAL A 389 0.99 10.26 -13.88
C VAL A 389 2.11 9.55 -13.12
N GLY A 390 1.76 8.53 -12.34
CA GLY A 390 2.73 7.72 -11.60
C GLY A 390 2.70 7.96 -10.09
N GLY A 391 3.74 7.51 -9.40
CA GLY A 391 3.88 7.65 -7.96
C GLY A 391 4.21 9.08 -7.55
N SER A 392 3.64 9.53 -6.45
CA SER A 392 3.82 10.87 -5.87
C SER A 392 3.57 10.80 -4.35
N LEU A 393 3.39 11.95 -3.73
CA LEU A 393 2.95 12.10 -2.35
C LEU A 393 1.86 13.18 -2.27
N ALA A 394 1.07 13.13 -1.21
CA ALA A 394 0.11 14.16 -0.85
C ALA A 394 0.68 15.05 0.27
N TYR A 395 0.48 16.35 0.12
CA TYR A 395 0.68 17.34 1.16
C TYR A 395 -0.68 17.76 1.69
N PHE A 396 -0.88 17.60 2.99
CA PHE A 396 -2.07 18.03 3.69
C PHE A 396 -1.82 19.33 4.43
N GLU A 397 -2.80 20.22 4.39
CA GLU A 397 -2.84 21.42 5.23
C GLU A 397 -2.82 21.03 6.71
N GLN A 398 -1.95 21.67 7.52
CA GLN A 398 -1.76 21.34 8.94
C GLN A 398 -2.89 21.86 9.83
#